data_AF-A0A1Q3QAW0-F1
#
_entry.id   AF-A0A1Q3QAW0-F1
#
_cell.length_a   1.000
_cell.length_b   1.000
_cell.length_c   1.000
_cell.angle_alpha   90.00
_cell.angle_beta   90.00
_cell.angle_gamma   90.00
#
_symmetry.space_group_name_H-M   'P 1'
#
loop_
_entity.id
_entity.type
_entity.pdbx_description
1 polymer ?
#
loop_
_entity_poly.entity_id
_entity_poly.type
_entity_poly.pdbx_seq_one_letter_code
_entity_poly.pdbx_strand_id
1 'polypeptide(L)'
;MKKNNDYIDPEEVHDEEVNLEPAKDEADELKAEIEDNLADGSDPLEKLQTKYDELNDSYLRLHAEFDNFRKRTMKEKAEIIKNGGEHVLTDMLPLADDFERALEALHTAEDKAAMVEGMDLIYSKFVSFLNQHGVREIEALGQPFDADRFEAITTVAVQDDSQKGVVIDCVQKGYQLNGKIIRYPKVIVGE
;
A
#
# COMPACT_ATOMS: atom_id res chain seq x y z
N MET A 1 35.95 29.09 0.37
CA MET A 1 37.22 28.49 -0.09
C MET A 1 36.85 27.16 -0.75
N LYS A 2 37.09 26.87 -2.02
CA LYS A 2 38.04 27.40 -3.01
C LYS A 2 37.31 27.56 -4.35
N LYS A 3 37.53 28.70 -5.02
CA LYS A 3 37.26 28.93 -6.43
C LYS A 3 38.52 28.44 -7.17
N ASN A 4 38.40 27.55 -8.14
CA ASN A 4 39.46 27.33 -9.12
C ASN A 4 39.03 28.03 -10.39
N ASN A 5 39.49 29.27 -10.49
CA ASN A 5 39.48 30.14 -11.65
C ASN A 5 40.87 30.03 -12.25
N ASP A 6 41.06 29.12 -13.19
CA ASP A 6 42.31 29.03 -13.95
C ASP A 6 42.21 30.02 -15.10
N TYR A 7 42.59 31.26 -14.79
CA TYR A 7 42.89 32.29 -15.77
C TYR A 7 44.22 31.93 -16.43
N ILE A 8 44.19 31.63 -17.73
CA ILE A 8 45.38 31.39 -18.55
C ILE A 8 45.76 32.71 -19.23
N ASP A 9 47.06 33.01 -19.14
CA ASP A 9 47.79 34.20 -19.58
C ASP A 9 47.68 34.44 -21.11
N PRO A 10 47.49 35.67 -21.63
CA PRO A 10 47.22 35.91 -23.06
C PRO A 10 48.43 35.81 -24.02
N GLU A 11 49.63 35.44 -23.56
CA GLU A 11 50.87 35.59 -24.35
C GLU A 11 51.46 34.31 -24.99
N GLU A 12 50.78 33.16 -24.94
CA GLU A 12 51.13 32.01 -25.79
C GLU A 12 50.09 31.79 -26.90
N VAL A 13 50.15 32.64 -27.92
CA VAL A 13 49.42 32.43 -29.18
C VAL A 13 50.33 31.63 -30.10
N HIS A 14 50.13 30.32 -30.15
CA HIS A 14 50.63 29.51 -31.25
C HIS A 14 49.59 29.59 -32.37
N ASP A 15 50.01 30.01 -33.57
CA ASP A 15 49.21 29.99 -34.79
C ASP A 15 48.72 28.54 -35.06
N GLU A 16 47.47 28.25 -34.70
CA GLU A 16 46.71 27.15 -35.28
C GLU A 16 45.61 27.75 -36.16
N GLU A 17 45.72 27.50 -37.47
CA GLU A 17 44.68 27.79 -38.44
C GLU A 17 43.37 27.16 -37.98
N VAL A 18 42.37 27.99 -37.65
CA VAL A 18 41.01 27.54 -37.38
C VAL A 18 40.41 27.05 -38.69
N ASN A 19 40.43 25.73 -38.88
CA ASN A 19 39.79 25.06 -40.01
C ASN A 19 38.26 25.16 -39.88
N LEU A 20 37.65 26.02 -40.69
CA LEU A 20 36.20 26.28 -40.79
C LEU A 20 35.41 25.20 -41.57
N GLU A 21 35.95 23.98 -41.68
CA GLU A 21 35.35 22.90 -42.46
C GLU A 21 34.09 22.21 -41.87
N PRO A 22 33.84 22.09 -40.55
CA PRO A 22 32.69 21.28 -40.09
C PRO A 22 31.33 21.96 -40.30
N ALA A 23 31.29 23.27 -40.59
CA ALA A 23 30.05 24.01 -40.78
C ALA A 23 29.46 23.92 -42.21
N LYS A 24 30.23 23.41 -43.18
CA LYS A 24 29.79 23.26 -44.57
C LYS A 24 29.02 21.97 -44.79
N ASP A 25 29.48 20.88 -44.17
CA ASP A 25 28.85 19.56 -44.31
C ASP A 25 27.46 19.53 -43.66
N GLU A 26 27.28 20.14 -42.48
CA GLU A 26 25.96 20.28 -41.84
C GLU A 26 24.99 21.18 -42.63
N ALA A 27 25.53 22.20 -43.31
CA ALA A 27 24.73 23.11 -44.14
C ALA A 27 24.33 22.48 -45.49
N ASP A 28 25.17 21.61 -46.04
CA ASP A 28 24.88 20.87 -47.28
C ASP A 28 23.98 19.65 -47.03
N GLU A 29 24.06 18.99 -45.86
CA GLU A 29 23.06 18.00 -45.43
C GLU A 29 21.67 18.62 -45.22
N LEU A 30 21.59 19.78 -44.56
CA LEU A 30 20.31 20.48 -44.36
C LEU A 30 19.72 20.97 -45.69
N LYS A 31 20.55 21.39 -46.65
CA LYS A 31 20.10 21.75 -48.00
C LYS A 31 19.62 20.55 -48.80
N ALA A 32 20.33 19.42 -48.72
CA ALA A 32 19.93 18.19 -49.39
C ALA A 32 18.60 17.66 -48.83
N GLU A 33 18.38 17.75 -47.52
CA GLU A 33 17.13 17.35 -46.87
C GLU A 33 15.96 18.29 -47.22
N ILE A 34 16.23 19.58 -47.43
CA ILE A 34 15.25 20.55 -47.93
C ILE A 34 14.93 20.31 -49.42
N GLU A 35 15.94 20.07 -50.27
CA GLU A 35 15.76 19.79 -51.69
C GLU A 35 15.03 18.46 -51.93
N ASP A 36 15.29 17.42 -51.13
CA ASP A 36 14.58 16.14 -51.21
C ASP A 36 13.11 16.27 -50.77
N ASN A 37 12.83 17.13 -49.78
CA ASN A 37 11.46 17.48 -49.39
C ASN A 37 10.71 18.33 -50.43
N LEU A 38 11.42 19.09 -51.27
CA LEU A 38 10.88 19.89 -52.38
C LEU A 38 10.75 19.10 -53.70
N ALA A 39 11.55 18.05 -53.90
CA ALA A 39 11.56 17.20 -55.10
C ALA A 39 10.43 16.16 -55.11
N ASP A 40 10.02 15.70 -53.92
CA ASP A 40 8.78 14.97 -53.72
C ASP A 40 7.64 15.99 -53.71
N GLY A 41 6.96 16.20 -54.85
CA GLY A 41 6.02 17.30 -55.12
C GLY A 41 4.74 17.39 -54.25
N SER A 42 4.79 16.88 -53.03
CA SER A 42 3.82 17.13 -51.96
C SER A 42 4.28 18.31 -51.10
N ASP A 43 3.36 19.23 -50.84
CA ASP A 43 3.61 20.45 -50.05
C ASP A 43 4.12 20.06 -48.65
N PRO A 44 5.25 20.62 -48.15
CA PRO A 44 5.71 20.38 -46.77
C PRO A 44 4.62 20.60 -45.71
N LEU A 45 3.66 21.49 -45.98
CA LEU A 45 2.49 21.70 -45.13
C LEU A 45 1.55 20.49 -45.11
N GLU A 46 1.37 19.81 -46.24
CA GLU A 46 0.53 18.60 -46.37
C GLU A 46 1.16 17.39 -45.68
N LYS A 47 2.49 17.24 -45.77
CA LYS A 47 3.24 16.22 -45.01
C LYS A 47 3.12 16.42 -43.50
N LEU A 48 3.24 17.68 -43.05
CA LEU A 48 3.10 18.01 -41.62
C LEU A 48 1.66 17.79 -41.13
N GLN A 49 0.67 18.15 -41.93
CA GLN A 49 -0.75 17.92 -41.64
C GLN A 49 -1.04 16.42 -41.49
N THR A 50 -0.53 15.59 -42.39
CA THR A 50 -0.70 14.14 -42.35
C THR A 50 -0.10 13.54 -41.08
N LYS A 51 1.15 13.91 -40.73
CA LYS A 51 1.79 13.46 -39.47
C LYS A 51 1.03 13.93 -38.23
N TYR A 52 0.49 15.15 -38.25
CA TYR A 52 -0.34 15.67 -37.17
C TYR A 52 -1.63 14.85 -37.03
N ASP A 53 -2.31 14.54 -38.13
CA ASP A 53 -3.56 13.78 -38.12
C ASP A 53 -3.33 12.33 -37.65
N GLU A 54 -2.24 11.68 -38.07
CA GLU A 54 -1.83 10.36 -37.59
C GLU A 54 -1.54 10.36 -36.07
N LEU A 55 -0.80 11.36 -35.58
CA LEU A 55 -0.49 11.49 -34.17
C LEU A 55 -1.73 11.82 -33.34
N ASN A 56 -2.62 12.66 -33.86
CA ASN A 56 -3.87 13.02 -33.20
C ASN A 56 -4.84 11.83 -33.13
N ASP A 57 -4.94 11.01 -34.20
CA ASP A 57 -5.71 9.75 -34.15
C ASP A 57 -5.12 8.78 -33.13
N SER A 58 -3.79 8.61 -33.13
CA SER A 58 -3.08 7.79 -32.17
C SER A 58 -3.33 8.26 -30.72
N TYR A 59 -3.26 9.57 -30.49
CA TYR A 59 -3.52 10.18 -29.19
C TYR A 59 -4.97 9.98 -28.73
N LEU A 60 -5.95 10.21 -29.61
CA LEU A 60 -7.37 10.01 -29.30
C LEU A 60 -7.67 8.54 -28.96
N ARG A 61 -7.07 7.61 -29.72
CA ARG A 61 -7.17 6.18 -29.46
C ARG A 61 -6.55 5.80 -28.12
N LEU A 62 -5.34 6.26 -27.85
CA LEU A 62 -4.65 6.02 -26.58
C LEU A 62 -5.44 6.60 -25.40
N HIS A 63 -6.01 7.79 -25.54
CA HIS A 63 -6.86 8.40 -24.53
C HIS A 63 -8.11 7.54 -24.26
N ALA A 64 -8.77 7.04 -25.31
CA ALA A 64 -9.92 6.15 -25.18
C ALA A 64 -9.55 4.81 -24.52
N GLU A 65 -8.43 4.21 -24.89
CA GLU A 65 -7.90 2.99 -24.27
C GLU A 65 -7.57 3.21 -22.78
N PHE A 66 -6.95 4.35 -22.45
CA PHE A 66 -6.63 4.72 -21.09
C PHE A 66 -7.89 4.92 -20.23
N ASP A 67 -8.91 5.60 -20.76
CA ASP A 67 -10.18 5.77 -20.07
C ASP A 67 -10.90 4.44 -19.83
N ASN A 68 -10.87 3.53 -20.80
CA ASN A 68 -11.42 2.19 -20.67
C ASN A 68 -10.64 1.37 -19.62
N PHE A 69 -9.30 1.43 -19.66
CA PHE A 69 -8.44 0.80 -18.67
C PHE A 69 -8.76 1.31 -17.26
N ARG A 70 -8.81 2.64 -17.07
CA ARG A 70 -9.13 3.28 -15.79
C ARG A 70 -10.49 2.80 -15.26
N LYS A 71 -11.53 2.81 -16.09
CA LYS A 71 -12.87 2.32 -15.72
C LYS A 71 -12.85 0.85 -15.31
N ARG A 72 -12.16 0.00 -16.07
CA ARG A 72 -12.00 -1.43 -15.77
C ARG A 72 -11.26 -1.64 -14.44
N THR A 73 -10.13 -0.98 -14.24
CA THR A 73 -9.34 -1.08 -13.01
C THR A 73 -10.13 -0.61 -11.78
N MET A 74 -10.91 0.46 -11.89
CA MET A 74 -11.75 0.91 -10.78
C MET A 74 -12.84 -0.12 -10.44
N LYS A 75 -13.42 -0.77 -11.45
CA LYS A 75 -14.38 -1.85 -11.25
C LYS A 75 -13.74 -3.06 -10.58
N GLU A 76 -12.59 -3.52 -11.06
CA GLU A 76 -11.85 -4.64 -10.49
C GLU A 76 -11.43 -4.36 -9.03
N LYS A 77 -10.94 -3.15 -8.75
CA LYS A 77 -10.62 -2.73 -7.37
C LYS A 77 -11.85 -2.76 -6.47
N ALA A 78 -13.00 -2.29 -6.96
CA ALA A 78 -14.25 -2.33 -6.21
C ALA A 78 -14.69 -3.77 -5.93
N GLU A 79 -14.54 -4.68 -6.90
CA GLU A 79 -14.82 -6.12 -6.72
C GLU A 79 -13.87 -6.77 -5.71
N ILE A 80 -12.57 -6.47 -5.77
CA ILE A 80 -11.58 -6.96 -4.80
C ILE A 80 -11.91 -6.46 -3.39
N ILE A 81 -12.27 -5.19 -3.22
CA ILE A 81 -12.66 -4.66 -1.90
C ILE A 81 -13.95 -5.32 -1.41
N LYS A 82 -14.94 -5.48 -2.29
CA LYS A 82 -16.23 -6.10 -1.96
C LYS A 82 -16.06 -7.55 -1.53
N ASN A 83 -15.21 -8.30 -2.21
CA ASN A 83 -15.02 -9.74 -1.99
C ASN A 83 -13.78 -10.06 -1.14
N GLY A 84 -13.01 -9.07 -0.69
CA GLY A 84 -11.74 -9.30 0.01
C GLY A 84 -11.88 -10.07 1.33
N GLY A 85 -13.08 -10.06 1.93
CA GLY A 85 -13.40 -10.85 3.13
C GLY A 85 -13.96 -12.25 2.85
N GLU A 86 -14.20 -12.62 1.59
CA GLU A 86 -14.88 -13.87 1.22
C GLU A 86 -14.22 -15.10 1.84
N HIS A 87 -12.90 -15.23 1.66
CA HIS A 87 -12.14 -16.36 2.19
C HIS A 87 -12.25 -16.49 3.72
N VAL A 88 -12.11 -15.37 4.45
CA VAL A 88 -12.21 -15.36 5.92
C VAL A 88 -13.62 -15.72 6.38
N LEU A 89 -14.66 -15.22 5.69
CA LEU A 89 -16.04 -15.53 6.01
C LEU A 89 -16.37 -16.99 5.74
N THR A 90 -15.92 -17.56 4.63
CA THR A 90 -16.08 -18.98 4.32
C THR A 90 -15.42 -19.87 5.37
N ASP A 91 -14.19 -19.54 5.77
CA ASP A 91 -13.45 -20.31 6.79
C ASP A 91 -14.06 -20.15 8.20
N MET A 92 -14.88 -19.11 8.43
CA MET A 92 -15.60 -18.90 9.69
C MET A 92 -16.90 -19.71 9.78
N LEU A 93 -17.49 -20.16 8.66
CA LEU A 93 -18.78 -20.89 8.66
C LEU A 93 -18.77 -22.14 9.56
N PRO A 94 -17.73 -23.00 9.58
CA PRO A 94 -17.72 -24.15 10.48
C PRO A 94 -17.82 -23.79 11.96
N LEU A 95 -17.36 -22.60 12.35
CA LEU A 95 -17.51 -22.10 13.71
C LEU A 95 -18.97 -21.73 14.02
N ALA A 96 -19.68 -21.15 13.05
CA ALA A 96 -21.11 -20.88 13.18
C ALA A 96 -21.89 -22.19 13.33
N ASP A 97 -21.59 -23.20 12.51
CA ASP A 97 -22.19 -24.53 12.60
C ASP A 97 -21.94 -25.18 13.97
N ASP A 98 -20.72 -25.02 14.51
CA ASP A 98 -20.35 -25.51 15.83
C ASP A 98 -21.13 -24.80 16.96
N PHE A 99 -21.33 -23.48 16.85
CA PHE A 99 -22.17 -22.72 17.78
C PHE A 99 -23.64 -23.14 17.73
N GLU A 100 -24.20 -23.32 16.53
CA GLU A 100 -25.58 -23.80 16.36
C GLU A 100 -25.76 -25.17 17.02
N ARG A 101 -24.85 -26.10 16.76
CA ARG A 101 -24.86 -27.44 17.38
C ARG A 101 -24.74 -27.38 18.90
N ALA A 102 -23.90 -26.49 19.43
CA ALA A 102 -23.80 -26.29 20.87
C ALA A 102 -25.09 -25.74 21.46
N LEU A 103 -25.70 -24.72 20.84
CA LEU A 103 -26.97 -24.14 21.30
C LEU A 103 -28.10 -25.17 21.33
N GLU A 104 -28.19 -26.05 20.33
CA GLU A 104 -29.15 -27.17 20.33
C GLU A 104 -28.91 -28.14 21.50
N ALA A 105 -27.64 -28.45 21.78
CA ALA A 105 -27.27 -29.30 22.91
C ALA A 105 -27.60 -28.63 24.26
N LEU A 106 -27.42 -27.30 24.39
CA LEU A 106 -27.76 -26.58 25.63
C LEU A 106 -29.25 -26.66 25.98
N HIS A 107 -30.14 -26.79 25.00
CA HIS A 107 -31.58 -26.95 25.23
C HIS A 107 -31.98 -28.34 25.73
N THR A 108 -31.12 -29.34 25.56
CA THR A 108 -31.40 -30.74 25.90
C THR A 108 -30.49 -31.31 27.00
N ALA A 109 -29.38 -30.64 27.30
CA ALA A 109 -28.41 -31.07 28.29
C ALA A 109 -28.80 -30.65 29.72
N GLU A 110 -28.80 -31.62 30.64
CA GLU A 110 -28.91 -31.37 32.08
C GLU A 110 -27.53 -31.24 32.75
N ASP A 111 -26.46 -31.68 32.09
CA ASP A 111 -25.09 -31.66 32.61
C ASP A 111 -24.36 -30.36 32.25
N LYS A 112 -24.24 -29.49 33.24
CA LYS A 112 -23.51 -28.22 33.15
C LYS A 112 -22.03 -28.39 32.79
N ALA A 113 -21.38 -29.48 33.21
CA ALA A 113 -19.95 -29.69 32.95
C ALA A 113 -19.68 -29.93 31.45
N ALA A 114 -20.48 -30.82 30.85
CA ALA A 114 -20.42 -31.08 29.40
C ALA A 114 -20.72 -29.82 28.57
N MET A 115 -21.62 -28.95 29.05
CA MET A 115 -21.94 -27.68 28.39
C MET A 115 -20.76 -26.71 28.39
N VAL A 116 -20.05 -26.59 29.52
CA VAL A 116 -18.87 -25.72 29.63
C VAL A 116 -17.73 -26.24 28.74
N GLU A 117 -17.48 -27.55 28.76
CA GLU A 117 -16.45 -28.18 27.93
C GLU A 117 -16.71 -27.97 26.43
N GLY A 118 -17.96 -28.13 25.99
CA GLY A 118 -18.36 -27.86 24.61
C GLY A 118 -18.10 -26.41 24.19
N MET A 119 -18.38 -25.45 25.08
CA MET A 119 -18.12 -24.03 24.82
C MET A 119 -16.61 -23.74 24.76
N ASP A 120 -15.82 -24.31 25.67
CA ASP A 120 -14.36 -24.14 25.68
C ASP A 120 -13.71 -24.70 24.41
N LEU A 121 -14.25 -25.80 23.86
CA LEU A 121 -13.80 -26.37 22.59
C LEU A 121 -14.06 -25.41 21.42
N ILE A 122 -15.25 -24.80 21.37
CA ILE A 122 -15.61 -23.82 20.33
C ILE A 122 -14.74 -22.56 20.46
N TYR A 123 -14.53 -22.07 21.68
CA TYR A 123 -13.64 -20.93 21.92
C TYR A 123 -12.20 -21.22 21.46
N SER A 124 -11.68 -22.41 21.77
CA SER A 124 -10.33 -22.84 21.35
C SER A 124 -10.20 -22.90 19.82
N LYS A 125 -11.24 -23.37 19.13
CA LYS A 125 -11.31 -23.34 17.66
C LYS A 125 -11.34 -21.90 17.13
N PHE A 126 -12.12 -21.01 17.74
CA PHE A 126 -12.16 -19.60 17.35
C PHE A 126 -10.79 -18.92 17.48
N VAL A 127 -10.09 -19.13 18.60
CA VAL A 127 -8.73 -18.60 18.79
C VAL A 127 -7.76 -19.16 17.74
N SER A 128 -7.87 -20.44 17.42
CA SER A 128 -7.07 -21.09 16.37
C SER A 128 -7.34 -20.50 14.99
N PHE A 129 -8.62 -20.26 14.66
CA PHE A 129 -9.06 -19.59 13.42
C PHE A 129 -8.44 -18.18 13.31
N LEU A 130 -8.53 -17.37 14.38
CA LEU A 130 -7.91 -16.04 14.41
C LEU A 130 -6.41 -16.11 14.11
N ASN A 131 -5.69 -17.02 14.78
CA ASN A 131 -4.26 -17.20 14.59
C ASN A 131 -3.90 -17.61 13.15
N GLN A 132 -4.69 -18.51 12.54
CA GLN A 132 -4.51 -18.94 11.15
C GLN A 132 -4.66 -17.78 10.16
N HIS A 133 -5.58 -16.84 10.42
CA HIS A 133 -5.76 -15.63 9.61
C HIS A 133 -4.85 -14.46 10.04
N GLY A 134 -3.83 -14.72 10.86
CA GLY A 134 -2.81 -13.73 11.25
C GLY A 134 -3.28 -12.74 12.32
N VAL A 135 -4.43 -12.98 12.95
CA VAL A 135 -4.94 -12.19 14.08
C VAL A 135 -4.39 -12.77 15.38
N ARG A 136 -3.71 -11.94 16.17
CA ARG A 136 -3.16 -12.32 17.48
C ARG A 136 -3.66 -11.38 18.57
N GLU A 137 -3.96 -11.94 19.74
CA GLU A 137 -4.24 -11.16 20.94
C GLU A 137 -2.98 -10.41 21.38
N ILE A 138 -3.18 -9.18 21.87
CA ILE A 138 -2.10 -8.39 22.47
C ILE A 138 -2.17 -8.57 23.98
N GLU A 139 -1.13 -9.19 24.55
CA GLU A 139 -0.97 -9.32 26.00
C GLU A 139 -0.70 -7.94 26.62
N ALA A 140 -1.61 -7.52 27.51
CA ALA A 140 -1.54 -6.23 28.19
C ALA A 140 -1.33 -6.38 29.70
N LEU A 141 -1.98 -7.36 30.33
CA LEU A 141 -1.96 -7.53 31.79
C LEU A 141 -0.53 -7.70 32.31
N GLY A 142 -0.15 -6.91 33.33
CA GLY A 142 1.18 -6.97 33.95
C GLY A 142 2.31 -6.35 33.13
N GLN A 143 2.03 -5.81 31.94
CA GLN A 143 3.02 -5.11 31.13
C GLN A 143 3.11 -3.62 31.53
N PRO A 144 4.27 -2.96 31.38
CA PRO A 144 4.38 -1.51 31.49
C PRO A 144 3.44 -0.82 30.50
N PHE A 145 2.78 0.25 30.93
CA PHE A 145 1.89 1.01 30.06
C PHE A 145 2.68 1.69 28.93
N ASP A 146 2.19 1.50 27.71
CA ASP A 146 2.73 2.08 26.49
C ASP A 146 1.57 2.64 25.65
N ALA A 147 1.55 3.95 25.45
CA ALA A 147 0.49 4.65 24.72
C ALA A 147 0.44 4.30 23.23
N ASP A 148 1.54 3.80 22.65
CA ASP A 148 1.59 3.33 21.26
C ASP A 148 0.96 1.93 21.10
N ARG A 149 0.73 1.23 22.22
CA ARG A 149 0.22 -0.15 22.23
C ARG A 149 -1.09 -0.32 22.96
N PHE A 150 -1.44 0.57 23.91
CA PHE A 150 -2.59 0.44 24.80
C PHE A 150 -3.40 1.73 24.90
N GLU A 151 -4.71 1.60 25.12
CA GLU A 151 -5.63 2.70 25.42
C GLU A 151 -5.93 2.67 26.93
N ALA A 152 -5.36 3.59 27.72
CA ALA A 152 -5.70 3.70 29.13
C ALA A 152 -7.10 4.31 29.32
N ILE A 153 -8.00 3.56 29.97
CA ILE A 153 -9.33 4.07 30.34
C ILE A 153 -9.25 4.91 31.61
N THR A 154 -8.56 4.40 32.62
CA THR A 154 -8.45 5.01 33.95
C THR A 154 -7.19 4.53 34.64
N THR A 155 -6.79 5.26 35.68
CA THR A 155 -5.79 4.83 36.66
C THR A 155 -6.46 4.35 37.94
N VAL A 156 -5.75 3.51 38.71
CA VAL A 156 -6.14 3.09 40.06
C VAL A 156 -4.94 3.16 40.99
N ALA A 157 -5.15 3.65 42.21
CA ALA A 157 -4.09 3.74 43.21
C ALA A 157 -3.62 2.33 43.62
N VAL A 158 -2.32 2.08 43.52
CA VAL A 158 -1.71 0.79 43.91
C VAL A 158 -0.94 0.91 45.23
N GLN A 159 -0.97 -0.16 46.03
CA GLN A 159 -0.22 -0.21 47.29
C GLN A 159 1.25 -0.61 47.09
N ASP A 160 1.53 -1.37 46.04
CA ASP A 160 2.87 -1.80 45.67
C ASP A 160 3.43 -0.85 44.60
N ASP A 161 4.56 -0.20 44.92
CA ASP A 161 5.27 0.69 44.00
C ASP A 161 5.69 -0.01 42.70
N SER A 162 5.84 -1.35 42.70
CA SER A 162 6.17 -2.12 41.50
C SER A 162 5.07 -2.10 40.44
N GLN A 163 3.83 -1.78 40.83
CA GLN A 163 2.65 -1.76 39.97
C GLN A 163 2.37 -0.37 39.38
N LYS A 164 3.12 0.66 39.78
CA LYS A 164 2.98 2.01 39.23
C LYS A 164 3.39 2.05 37.76
N GLY A 165 2.52 2.58 36.92
CA GLY A 165 2.70 2.62 35.47
C GLY A 165 2.56 1.25 34.78
N VAL A 166 2.07 0.23 35.49
CA VAL A 166 1.83 -1.12 34.93
C VAL A 166 0.33 -1.31 34.68
N VAL A 167 -0.01 -2.07 33.65
CA VAL A 167 -1.40 -2.47 33.38
C VAL A 167 -1.87 -3.45 34.44
N ILE A 168 -2.85 -3.02 35.25
CA ILE A 168 -3.44 -3.79 36.34
C ILE A 168 -4.59 -4.66 35.85
N ASP A 169 -5.34 -4.17 34.86
CA ASP A 169 -6.47 -4.89 34.27
C ASP A 169 -6.65 -4.54 32.79
N CYS A 170 -7.24 -5.47 32.04
CA CYS A 170 -7.55 -5.32 30.62
C CYS A 170 -9.06 -5.50 30.41
N VAL A 171 -9.78 -4.38 30.39
CA VAL A 171 -11.24 -4.35 30.25
C VAL A 171 -11.69 -4.84 28.87
N GLN A 172 -10.86 -4.59 27.85
CA GLN A 172 -11.12 -5.06 26.49
C GLN A 172 -9.81 -5.51 25.85
N LYS A 173 -9.73 -6.81 25.50
CA LYS A 173 -8.58 -7.38 24.78
C LYS A 173 -8.24 -6.60 23.51
N GLY A 174 -6.97 -6.42 23.20
CA GLY A 174 -6.56 -5.89 21.90
C GLY A 174 -6.17 -7.00 20.93
N TYR A 175 -6.13 -6.66 19.65
CA TYR A 175 -5.74 -7.58 18.59
C TYR A 175 -4.89 -6.87 17.53
N GLN A 176 -3.97 -7.64 16.97
CA GLN A 176 -3.16 -7.24 15.82
C GLN A 176 -3.38 -8.20 14.66
N LEU A 177 -3.42 -7.68 13.44
CA LEU A 177 -3.46 -8.43 12.19
C LEU A 177 -2.11 -8.29 11.50
N ASN A 178 -1.37 -9.38 11.35
CA ASN A 178 -0.06 -9.39 10.68
C ASN A 178 0.90 -8.31 11.23
N GLY A 179 0.91 -8.12 12.55
CA GLY A 179 1.74 -7.13 13.24
C GLY A 179 1.19 -5.70 13.26
N LYS A 180 0.10 -5.41 12.55
CA LYS A 180 -0.60 -4.12 12.62
C LYS A 180 -1.70 -4.18 13.68
N ILE A 181 -1.68 -3.27 14.65
CA ILE A 181 -2.76 -3.17 15.64
C ILE A 181 -4.06 -2.79 14.92
N ILE A 182 -5.09 -3.63 15.07
CA ILE A 182 -6.44 -3.40 14.55
C ILE A 182 -7.42 -3.02 15.67
N ARG A 183 -7.07 -3.32 16.91
CA ARG A 183 -7.78 -2.90 18.12
C ARG A 183 -6.80 -2.76 19.27
N TYR A 184 -6.70 -1.57 19.85
CA TYR A 184 -5.91 -1.36 21.05
C TYR A 184 -6.57 -2.05 22.26
N PRO A 185 -5.81 -2.74 23.12
CA PRO A 185 -6.31 -3.16 24.42
C PRO A 185 -6.72 -1.94 25.23
N LYS A 186 -7.90 -2.00 25.84
CA LYS A 186 -8.33 -0.99 26.79
C LYS A 186 -7.96 -1.42 28.21
N VAL A 187 -7.15 -0.62 28.88
CA VAL A 187 -6.45 -1.02 30.09
C VAL A 187 -6.71 -0.08 31.25
N ILE A 188 -6.52 -0.60 32.45
CA ILE A 188 -6.45 0.15 33.70
C ILE A 188 -4.99 0.14 34.17
N VAL A 189 -4.45 1.31 34.49
CA VAL A 189 -3.04 1.48 34.84
C VAL A 189 -2.88 1.79 36.34
N GLY A 190 -1.85 1.25 36.98
CA GLY A 190 -1.55 1.56 38.37
C GLY A 190 -0.94 2.96 38.51
N GLU A 191 -1.41 3.71 39.50
CA GLU A 191 -0.90 5.04 39.90
C GLU A 191 -0.29 5.03 41.30
#